data_AF-A0A5D6Y7C5-F1
#
_entry.id   AF-A0A5D6Y7C5-F1
#
_cell.length_a   1.000
_cell.length_b   1.000
_cell.length_c   1.000
_cell.angle_alpha   90.00
_cell.angle_beta   90.00
_cell.angle_gamma   90.00
#
_symmetry.space_group_name_H-M   'P 1'
#
loop_
_entity.id
_entity.type
_entity.pdbx_description
1 polymer ?
#
loop_
_entity_poly.entity_id
_entity_poly.type
_entity_poly.pdbx_seq_one_letter_code
_entity_poly.pdbx_strand_id
1 'polypeptide(L)'
;MSEEVHATPPSPNKLAQKIENAQTTDAQLAGFPHFTPAHRSLMAKHLTREVYARLKTATTSAGYTLDRAVQTGVDNPHLGVGVTAGDEESYHVFKELFDPVIEGWHGFKPDAVHKCDMDPSHITDAKLPDEFVVSTRIRAGRNIRGMPLPPATDRAHRLDVMHLLDAALSAMDGDLAGRFYPLADMTLDDEQKLIADHFLFQKPGGGTLLEAAGAARDWPSGRGIFHNDAKTFLVWCNEEDHMRVISMEGGGDVGRVFERFCRAIKSVEASIRAQGREFMYNDHHGFIGTCPSNLGTGLRASVMIRLPKLSEDLERFERICALLHLQPRGSAGEHSASVGGEYDVSNKQRIGHSEAELVQAMVNGVKLLIAMEQKLMAGEPIDALIPAAPAPAVVIDAGPPVPASNSSIAVLPSSTDNFPAFTPKHRSLMAKCLTRELYEKLRSAASSKGYTLDQAIQTGIENPHLGVGVVAGDEDCYTVFKELFDPVIEGWHGFKPEDTHVTDMDVAKLRNADKIDGAYVQSTRVRSGRNIRGLSLPPGTTRAERLEVETLLATALTTLPDELAGKYFPLSHMTPADEEQLQRDHFLFQKPGGGTLLTGAGAARDWPSGRGIFHNAAKTFL
;
A
#
# COMPACT_ATOMS: atom_id res chain seq x y z
N MET A 1 -45.34 47.43 44.57
CA MET A 1 -44.74 46.08 44.57
C MET A 1 -44.97 45.52 43.18
N SER A 2 -43.93 45.56 42.35
CA SER A 2 -43.92 45.12 40.95
C SER A 2 -43.50 43.65 40.90
N GLU A 3 -44.35 42.80 40.32
CA GLU A 3 -44.08 41.38 40.07
C GLU A 3 -43.10 41.22 38.89
N GLU A 4 -41.97 40.59 39.13
CA GLU A 4 -41.04 40.10 38.09
C GLU A 4 -41.60 38.84 37.44
N VAL A 5 -41.82 38.90 36.13
CA VAL A 5 -42.17 37.75 35.31
C VAL A 5 -40.89 36.98 34.99
N HIS A 6 -40.69 35.83 35.62
CA HIS A 6 -39.66 34.87 35.22
C HIS A 6 -40.01 34.27 33.85
N ALA A 7 -39.26 34.65 32.82
CA ALA A 7 -39.29 33.99 31.53
C ALA A 7 -38.56 32.63 31.61
N THR A 8 -39.30 31.54 31.36
CA THR A 8 -38.73 30.21 31.10
C THR A 8 -37.76 30.26 29.91
N PRO A 9 -36.58 29.63 29.99
CA PRO A 9 -35.67 29.54 28.84
C PRO A 9 -36.32 28.74 27.71
N PRO A 10 -36.05 29.06 26.43
CA PRO A 10 -36.61 28.33 25.31
C PRO A 10 -36.10 26.88 25.34
N SER A 11 -36.99 25.94 25.03
CA SER A 11 -36.64 24.54 24.81
C SER A 11 -35.60 24.43 23.69
N PRO A 12 -34.62 23.50 23.78
CA PRO A 12 -33.60 23.36 22.75
C PRO A 12 -34.25 23.17 21.38
N ASN A 13 -33.79 23.94 20.40
CA ASN A 13 -34.26 23.85 19.02
C ASN A 13 -34.14 22.39 18.55
N LYS A 14 -35.24 21.79 18.07
CA LYS A 14 -35.25 20.42 17.52
C LYS A 14 -34.21 20.23 16.40
N LEU A 15 -33.77 21.31 15.74
CA LEU A 15 -32.63 21.33 14.81
C LEU A 15 -31.30 21.21 15.54
N ALA A 16 -31.07 21.95 16.63
CA ALA A 16 -29.86 21.83 17.44
C ALA A 16 -29.73 20.43 18.06
N GLN A 17 -30.84 19.84 18.52
CA GLN A 17 -30.84 18.49 19.10
C GLN A 17 -30.73 17.38 18.04
N LYS A 18 -31.22 17.62 16.81
CA LYS A 18 -30.95 16.74 15.64
C LYS A 18 -29.51 16.87 15.15
N ILE A 19 -28.96 18.08 15.16
CA ILE A 19 -27.55 18.36 14.84
C ILE A 19 -26.67 17.68 15.89
N GLU A 20 -26.98 17.80 17.18
CA GLU A 20 -26.21 17.21 18.30
C GLU A 20 -26.28 15.67 18.31
N ASN A 21 -27.45 15.07 18.02
CA ASN A 21 -27.60 13.61 17.91
C ASN A 21 -27.01 13.02 16.61
N ALA A 22 -27.09 13.76 15.50
CA ALA A 22 -26.37 13.43 14.27
C ALA A 22 -24.85 13.54 14.51
N GLN A 23 -24.39 14.61 15.16
CA GLN A 23 -22.99 14.86 15.52
C GLN A 23 -22.41 13.82 16.47
N THR A 24 -23.18 13.25 17.41
CA THR A 24 -22.65 12.23 18.34
C THR A 24 -22.51 10.86 17.69
N THR A 25 -23.45 10.47 16.83
CA THR A 25 -23.34 9.23 16.02
C THR A 25 -22.32 9.40 14.88
N ASP A 26 -22.24 10.60 14.28
CA ASP A 26 -21.22 10.97 13.29
C ASP A 26 -19.84 11.13 13.92
N ALA A 27 -19.70 11.56 15.19
CA ALA A 27 -18.38 11.66 15.83
C ALA A 27 -17.75 10.28 16.06
N GLN A 28 -18.55 9.28 16.41
CA GLN A 28 -18.06 7.89 16.53
C GLN A 28 -17.66 7.31 15.17
N LEU A 29 -18.29 7.75 14.09
CA LEU A 29 -18.01 7.32 12.72
C LEU A 29 -17.23 8.35 11.91
N ALA A 30 -16.65 9.35 12.56
CA ALA A 30 -15.92 10.40 11.90
C ALA A 30 -14.76 9.77 11.13
N GLY A 31 -14.76 9.96 9.81
CA GLY A 31 -13.78 9.35 8.91
C GLY A 31 -14.09 7.91 8.50
N PHE A 32 -15.28 7.36 8.73
CA PHE A 32 -15.66 6.08 8.13
C PHE A 32 -15.58 6.17 6.59
N PRO A 33 -14.92 5.22 5.89
CA PRO A 33 -14.79 5.29 4.43
C PRO A 33 -16.15 5.28 3.71
N HIS A 34 -16.26 6.06 2.63
CA HIS A 34 -17.40 6.00 1.75
C HIS A 34 -17.23 4.88 0.70
N PHE A 35 -17.80 3.71 0.98
CA PHE A 35 -17.81 2.60 0.04
C PHE A 35 -18.92 2.75 -1.02
N THR A 36 -18.55 2.53 -2.28
CA THR A 36 -19.45 2.51 -3.44
C THR A 36 -19.62 1.08 -3.98
N PRO A 37 -20.58 0.79 -4.88
CA PRO A 37 -20.68 -0.53 -5.53
C PRO A 37 -19.41 -0.98 -6.31
N ALA A 38 -18.49 -0.04 -6.59
CA ALA A 38 -17.20 -0.37 -7.16
C ALA A 38 -16.26 -1.07 -6.17
N HIS A 39 -16.44 -0.84 -4.85
CA HIS A 39 -15.61 -1.44 -3.80
C HIS A 39 -16.03 -2.90 -3.57
N ARG A 40 -15.19 -3.84 -4.03
CA ARG A 40 -15.48 -5.28 -4.00
C ARG A 40 -14.63 -6.06 -3.01
N SER A 41 -13.76 -5.38 -2.27
CA SER A 41 -12.80 -6.02 -1.37
C SER A 41 -13.48 -6.66 -0.16
N LEU A 42 -12.89 -7.72 0.36
CA LEU A 42 -13.30 -8.32 1.62
C LEU A 42 -13.16 -7.32 2.77
N MET A 43 -12.15 -6.46 2.76
CA MET A 43 -12.04 -5.35 3.70
C MET A 43 -13.29 -4.47 3.67
N ALA A 44 -13.73 -4.01 2.49
CA ALA A 44 -14.92 -3.15 2.39
C ALA A 44 -16.20 -3.87 2.83
N LYS A 45 -16.28 -5.19 2.63
CA LYS A 45 -17.39 -6.02 3.11
C LYS A 45 -17.43 -6.15 4.64
N HIS A 46 -16.27 -6.23 5.29
CA HIS A 46 -16.16 -6.55 6.72
C HIS A 46 -15.88 -5.33 7.62
N LEU A 47 -15.40 -4.22 7.07
CA LEU A 47 -15.26 -2.95 7.80
C LEU A 47 -16.64 -2.31 7.98
N THR A 48 -17.42 -2.80 8.93
CA THR A 48 -18.69 -2.18 9.30
C THR A 48 -18.47 -0.92 10.12
N ARG A 49 -19.51 -0.10 10.25
CA ARG A 49 -19.50 1.09 11.11
C ARG A 49 -19.13 0.75 12.55
N GLU A 50 -19.64 -0.37 13.06
CA GLU A 50 -19.39 -0.85 14.42
C GLU A 50 -17.94 -1.32 14.59
N VAL A 51 -17.38 -2.04 13.62
CA VAL A 51 -15.96 -2.45 13.63
C VAL A 51 -15.05 -1.23 13.59
N TYR A 52 -15.34 -0.28 12.69
CA TYR A 52 -14.58 0.96 12.59
C TYR A 52 -14.63 1.76 13.89
N ALA A 53 -15.81 1.95 14.49
CA ALA A 53 -15.95 2.69 15.75
C ALA A 53 -15.11 2.12 16.89
N ARG A 54 -14.94 0.79 16.95
CA ARG A 54 -14.09 0.12 17.95
C ARG A 54 -12.60 0.22 17.64
N LEU A 55 -12.21 0.16 16.37
CA LEU A 55 -10.80 0.06 15.96
C LEU A 55 -10.16 1.40 15.58
N LYS A 56 -10.92 2.47 15.32
CA LYS A 56 -10.39 3.72 14.73
C LYS A 56 -9.31 4.44 15.55
N THR A 57 -9.30 4.24 16.87
CA THR A 57 -8.28 4.81 17.77
C THR A 57 -7.17 3.82 18.12
N ALA A 58 -7.28 2.57 17.66
CA ALA A 58 -6.28 1.56 17.92
C ALA A 58 -5.03 1.82 17.06
N THR A 59 -3.86 1.62 17.68
CA THR A 59 -2.56 1.78 17.04
C THR A 59 -1.64 0.66 17.50
N THR A 60 -0.75 0.23 16.63
CA THR A 60 0.30 -0.75 16.95
C THR A 60 1.49 -0.07 17.61
N SER A 61 2.46 -0.85 18.11
CA SER A 61 3.73 -0.35 18.61
C SER A 61 4.53 0.46 17.57
N ALA A 62 4.32 0.23 16.27
CA ALA A 62 4.91 1.02 15.19
C ALA A 62 4.15 2.32 14.87
N GLY A 63 3.07 2.62 15.60
CA GLY A 63 2.17 3.74 15.26
C GLY A 63 1.33 3.48 14.00
N TYR A 64 1.12 2.21 13.62
CA TYR A 64 0.28 1.86 12.48
C TYR A 64 -1.19 1.85 12.91
N THR A 65 -2.04 2.53 12.15
CA THR A 65 -3.46 2.75 12.50
C THR A 65 -4.39 2.00 11.55
N LEU A 66 -5.66 1.85 11.95
CA LEU A 66 -6.70 1.27 11.09
C LEU A 66 -6.81 2.01 9.74
N ASP A 67 -6.78 3.35 9.76
CA ASP A 67 -6.88 4.14 8.53
C ASP A 67 -5.74 3.83 7.55
N ARG A 68 -4.51 3.64 8.05
CA ARG A 68 -3.37 3.22 7.21
C ARG A 68 -3.57 1.80 6.68
N ALA A 69 -4.10 0.89 7.50
CA ALA A 69 -4.35 -0.50 7.11
C ALA A 69 -5.34 -0.62 5.95
N VAL A 70 -6.40 0.21 5.94
CA VAL A 70 -7.47 0.14 4.94
C VAL A 70 -7.31 1.09 3.76
N GLN A 71 -6.38 2.06 3.85
CA GLN A 71 -6.19 3.12 2.84
C GLN A 71 -6.11 2.57 1.42
N THR A 72 -5.38 1.47 1.23
CA THR A 72 -5.19 0.88 -0.10
C THR A 72 -6.51 0.39 -0.71
N GLY A 73 -7.39 -0.24 0.07
CA GLY A 73 -8.69 -0.71 -0.40
C GLY A 73 -9.75 0.39 -0.53
N VAL A 74 -9.58 1.50 0.21
CA VAL A 74 -10.39 2.72 0.04
C VAL A 74 -10.02 3.45 -1.25
N ASP A 75 -8.72 3.60 -1.54
CA ASP A 75 -8.27 4.30 -2.75
C ASP A 75 -8.36 3.42 -4.02
N ASN A 76 -8.42 2.09 -3.87
CA ASN A 76 -8.46 1.12 -4.97
C ASN A 76 -9.67 0.18 -4.85
N PRO A 77 -10.87 0.60 -5.32
CA PRO A 77 -12.11 -0.16 -5.14
C PRO A 77 -12.11 -1.55 -5.79
N HIS A 78 -11.27 -1.77 -6.81
CA HIS A 78 -11.19 -3.01 -7.57
C HIS A 78 -10.45 -4.15 -6.85
N LEU A 79 -9.79 -3.88 -5.72
CA LEU A 79 -9.02 -4.90 -5.00
C LEU A 79 -9.90 -6.00 -4.39
N GLY A 80 -9.38 -7.23 -4.34
CA GLY A 80 -10.05 -8.36 -3.68
C GLY A 80 -9.88 -8.39 -2.15
N VAL A 81 -8.70 -8.07 -1.64
CA VAL A 81 -8.40 -8.10 -0.18
C VAL A 81 -8.67 -6.75 0.47
N GLY A 82 -7.94 -5.70 0.06
CA GLY A 82 -8.19 -4.31 0.44
C GLY A 82 -7.63 -3.84 1.79
N VAL A 83 -6.87 -4.68 2.52
CA VAL A 83 -6.22 -4.31 3.79
C VAL A 83 -4.76 -4.77 3.79
N THR A 84 -3.87 -4.02 4.45
CA THR A 84 -2.46 -4.37 4.66
C THR A 84 -2.06 -4.26 6.12
N ALA A 85 -1.13 -5.11 6.56
CA ALA A 85 -0.51 -5.05 7.87
C ALA A 85 0.71 -4.11 7.85
N GLY A 86 0.90 -3.34 8.92
CA GLY A 86 2.08 -2.51 9.11
C GLY A 86 3.17 -3.18 9.91
N ASP A 87 2.82 -4.20 10.68
CA ASP A 87 3.70 -4.96 11.57
C ASP A 87 2.99 -6.26 11.98
N GLU A 88 3.66 -7.11 12.75
CA GLU A 88 3.07 -8.36 13.25
C GLU A 88 1.90 -8.13 14.23
N GLU A 89 1.93 -7.03 14.99
CA GLU A 89 0.85 -6.65 15.89
C GLU A 89 -0.45 -6.31 15.15
N SER A 90 -0.39 -5.85 13.91
CA SER A 90 -1.56 -5.48 13.10
C SER A 90 -2.61 -6.60 13.04
N TYR A 91 -2.17 -7.86 12.93
CA TYR A 91 -3.06 -9.03 12.91
C TYR A 91 -3.75 -9.31 14.25
N HIS A 92 -3.24 -8.74 15.36
CA HIS A 92 -3.82 -8.87 16.68
C HIS A 92 -4.68 -7.64 17.05
N VAL A 93 -4.13 -6.45 16.83
CA VAL A 93 -4.77 -5.16 17.14
C VAL A 93 -6.03 -4.95 16.29
N PHE A 94 -5.99 -5.35 15.01
CA PHE A 94 -7.10 -5.18 14.08
C PHE A 94 -7.81 -6.51 13.76
N LYS A 95 -7.69 -7.53 14.61
CA LYS A 95 -8.20 -8.89 14.34
C LYS A 95 -9.69 -8.94 13.99
N GLU A 96 -10.51 -8.05 14.56
CA GLU A 96 -11.95 -7.96 14.25
C GLU A 96 -12.22 -7.63 12.76
N LEU A 97 -11.27 -7.01 12.07
CA LEU A 97 -11.30 -6.82 10.61
C LEU A 97 -10.48 -7.89 9.88
N PHE A 98 -9.29 -8.23 10.37
CA PHE A 98 -8.39 -9.15 9.66
C PHE A 98 -8.92 -10.58 9.62
N ASP A 99 -9.46 -11.13 10.71
CA ASP A 99 -9.89 -12.53 10.74
C ASP A 99 -11.02 -12.80 9.72
N PRO A 100 -12.09 -11.98 9.62
CA PRO A 100 -13.11 -12.18 8.60
C PRO A 100 -12.60 -12.02 7.17
N VAL A 101 -11.59 -11.16 6.95
CA VAL A 101 -10.95 -11.00 5.64
C VAL A 101 -10.11 -12.24 5.29
N ILE A 102 -9.34 -12.77 6.24
CA ILE A 102 -8.53 -13.99 6.08
C ILE A 102 -9.46 -15.18 5.81
N GLU A 103 -10.52 -15.33 6.59
CA GLU A 103 -11.52 -16.39 6.42
C GLU A 103 -12.23 -16.26 5.07
N GLY A 104 -12.64 -15.04 4.68
CA GLY A 104 -13.29 -14.80 3.39
C GLY A 104 -12.40 -15.08 2.18
N TRP A 105 -11.08 -14.85 2.30
CA TRP A 105 -10.13 -15.03 1.21
C TRP A 105 -9.62 -16.47 1.11
N HIS A 106 -9.27 -17.08 2.25
CA HIS A 106 -8.62 -18.39 2.31
C HIS A 106 -9.53 -19.53 2.77
N GLY A 107 -10.69 -19.23 3.34
CA GLY A 107 -11.49 -20.21 4.08
C GLY A 107 -10.85 -20.63 5.42
N PHE A 108 -9.82 -19.91 5.87
CA PHE A 108 -9.05 -20.24 7.08
C PHE A 108 -9.71 -19.63 8.32
N LYS A 109 -10.10 -20.49 9.27
CA LYS A 109 -10.89 -20.08 10.44
C LYS A 109 -10.01 -19.37 11.49
N PRO A 110 -10.57 -18.47 12.32
CA PRO A 110 -9.82 -17.73 13.34
C PRO A 110 -9.18 -18.59 14.45
N ASP A 111 -9.57 -19.86 14.56
CA ASP A 111 -9.04 -20.84 15.52
C ASP A 111 -8.21 -21.96 14.84
N ALA A 112 -8.07 -21.90 13.52
CA ALA A 112 -7.29 -22.90 12.77
C ALA A 112 -5.78 -22.74 13.05
N VAL A 113 -5.02 -23.80 12.81
CA VAL A 113 -3.56 -23.80 12.99
C VAL A 113 -2.90 -24.08 11.64
N HIS A 114 -1.85 -23.33 11.33
CA HIS A 114 -1.06 -23.51 10.14
C HIS A 114 -0.04 -24.64 10.31
N LYS A 115 0.28 -25.32 9.20
CA LYS A 115 1.32 -26.34 9.11
C LYS A 115 2.50 -25.79 8.35
N CYS A 116 3.72 -26.14 8.75
CA CYS A 116 4.95 -25.74 8.06
C CYS A 116 5.78 -26.97 7.78
N ASP A 117 6.23 -27.14 6.53
CA ASP A 117 7.10 -28.25 6.13
C ASP A 117 8.02 -27.82 4.98
N MET A 118 9.26 -27.52 5.35
CA MET A 118 10.33 -27.08 4.45
C MET A 118 11.37 -28.19 4.23
N ASP A 119 10.95 -29.46 4.25
CA ASP A 119 11.77 -30.61 3.89
C ASP A 119 11.49 -31.07 2.45
N PRO A 120 12.43 -30.89 1.50
CA PRO A 120 12.22 -31.31 0.12
C PRO A 120 12.12 -32.84 -0.06
N SER A 121 12.61 -33.64 0.90
CA SER A 121 12.56 -35.11 0.81
C SER A 121 11.14 -35.68 0.97
N HIS A 122 10.22 -34.88 1.51
CA HIS A 122 8.82 -35.23 1.68
C HIS A 122 8.01 -35.16 0.39
N ILE A 123 8.55 -34.51 -0.65
CA ILE A 123 7.93 -34.46 -1.97
C ILE A 123 8.43 -35.66 -2.77
N THR A 124 7.49 -36.34 -3.41
CA THR A 124 7.76 -37.47 -4.27
C THR A 124 7.51 -37.08 -5.72
N ASP A 125 8.23 -37.75 -6.62
CA ASP A 125 7.78 -37.83 -8.01
C ASP A 125 7.76 -36.45 -8.70
N ALA A 126 8.63 -35.53 -8.25
CA ALA A 126 8.61 -34.10 -8.54
C ALA A 126 9.28 -33.68 -9.87
N LYS A 127 9.73 -34.65 -10.69
CA LYS A 127 10.21 -34.38 -12.04
C LYS A 127 9.07 -34.54 -13.03
N LEU A 128 8.66 -33.42 -13.62
CA LEU A 128 7.66 -33.35 -14.68
C LEU A 128 8.33 -33.47 -16.07
N PRO A 129 7.60 -33.93 -17.10
CA PRO A 129 8.13 -34.06 -18.46
C PRO A 129 8.46 -32.70 -19.10
N ASP A 130 9.71 -32.51 -19.51
CA ASP A 130 10.22 -31.23 -20.04
C ASP A 130 9.62 -30.88 -21.41
N GLU A 131 9.02 -31.83 -22.13
CA GLU A 131 8.34 -31.56 -23.39
C GLU A 131 7.07 -30.69 -23.19
N PHE A 132 6.41 -30.81 -22.03
CA PHE A 132 5.25 -30.00 -21.67
C PHE A 132 5.63 -28.81 -20.77
N VAL A 133 6.69 -28.92 -19.97
CA VAL A 133 7.07 -27.88 -18.99
C VAL A 133 8.21 -27.01 -19.51
N VAL A 134 7.93 -25.71 -19.71
CA VAL A 134 8.90 -24.70 -20.14
C VAL A 134 9.83 -24.33 -18.99
N SER A 135 9.27 -24.05 -17.82
CA SER A 135 10.02 -23.64 -16.63
C SER A 135 9.26 -23.92 -15.35
N THR A 136 10.01 -23.98 -14.25
CA THR A 136 9.48 -24.14 -12.89
C THR A 136 9.93 -22.97 -12.03
N ARG A 137 9.03 -22.47 -11.18
CA ARG A 137 9.28 -21.31 -10.32
C ARG A 137 8.57 -21.45 -8.98
N ILE A 138 9.29 -21.27 -7.88
CA ILE A 138 8.75 -21.27 -6.52
C ILE A 138 9.12 -19.94 -5.86
N ARG A 139 8.12 -19.24 -5.31
CA ARG A 139 8.34 -17.99 -4.56
C ARG A 139 7.62 -17.98 -3.22
N ALA A 140 8.15 -17.24 -2.25
CA ALA A 140 7.41 -16.84 -1.05
C ALA A 140 7.88 -15.49 -0.48
N GLY A 141 7.08 -14.89 0.40
CA GLY A 141 7.47 -13.74 1.22
C GLY A 141 7.93 -14.18 2.61
N ARG A 142 8.93 -13.50 3.18
CA ARG A 142 9.34 -13.62 4.59
C ARG A 142 9.62 -12.24 5.16
N ASN A 143 9.20 -12.04 6.40
CA ASN A 143 9.36 -10.80 7.15
C ASN A 143 10.13 -11.06 8.45
N ILE A 144 10.86 -10.06 8.93
CA ILE A 144 11.81 -10.18 10.05
C ILE A 144 11.14 -9.63 11.31
N ARG A 145 11.05 -10.44 12.36
CA ARG A 145 10.42 -10.04 13.62
C ARG A 145 11.16 -8.89 14.31
N GLY A 146 10.38 -8.04 14.98
CA GLY A 146 10.88 -6.82 15.62
C GLY A 146 11.22 -5.70 14.64
N MET A 147 10.72 -5.78 13.40
CA MET A 147 10.83 -4.74 12.38
C MET A 147 9.45 -4.43 11.78
N PRO A 148 9.14 -3.18 11.43
CA PRO A 148 7.89 -2.83 10.77
C PRO A 148 7.88 -3.35 9.32
N LEU A 149 6.71 -3.82 8.86
CA LEU A 149 6.48 -4.19 7.46
C LEU A 149 6.55 -2.96 6.54
N PRO A 150 6.75 -3.13 5.22
CA PRO A 150 6.90 -2.02 4.28
C PRO A 150 5.85 -0.90 4.34
N PRO A 151 4.55 -1.14 4.63
CA PRO A 151 3.58 -0.06 4.83
C PRO A 151 3.89 0.87 6.02
N ALA A 152 4.49 0.33 7.09
CA ALA A 152 4.79 1.06 8.31
C ALA A 152 6.25 1.50 8.45
N THR A 153 7.19 0.90 7.71
CA THR A 153 8.61 1.19 7.86
C THR A 153 8.96 2.67 7.63
N ASP A 154 9.90 3.16 8.44
CA ASP A 154 10.64 4.39 8.21
C ASP A 154 11.91 4.11 7.38
N ARG A 155 12.79 5.11 7.20
CA ARG A 155 14.01 4.96 6.41
C ARG A 155 15.03 4.08 7.12
N ALA A 156 15.17 4.25 8.43
CA ALA A 156 16.11 3.48 9.24
C ALA A 156 15.79 1.98 9.22
N HIS A 157 14.60 1.59 9.64
CA HIS A 157 14.20 0.18 9.66
C HIS A 157 14.29 -0.47 8.28
N ARG A 158 14.00 0.28 7.21
CA ARG A 158 14.13 -0.23 5.84
C ARG A 158 15.59 -0.51 5.47
N LEU A 159 16.52 0.37 5.86
CA LEU A 159 17.96 0.14 5.69
C LEU A 159 18.45 -1.02 6.55
N ASP A 160 17.97 -1.15 7.79
CA ASP A 160 18.28 -2.30 8.66
C ASP A 160 17.91 -3.63 8.01
N VAL A 161 16.69 -3.75 7.47
CA VAL A 161 16.26 -4.95 6.73
C VAL A 161 17.21 -5.22 5.56
N MET A 162 17.54 -4.18 4.78
CA MET A 162 18.42 -4.32 3.62
C MET A 162 19.81 -4.81 4.02
N HIS A 163 20.42 -4.24 5.06
CA HIS A 163 21.74 -4.66 5.54
C HIS A 163 21.74 -6.09 6.07
N LEU A 164 20.68 -6.49 6.80
CA LEU A 164 20.54 -7.88 7.26
C LEU A 164 20.47 -8.86 6.10
N LEU A 165 19.66 -8.56 5.08
CA LEU A 165 19.49 -9.43 3.92
C LEU A 165 20.75 -9.43 3.03
N ASP A 166 21.39 -8.29 2.79
CA ASP A 166 22.65 -8.22 2.07
C ASP A 166 23.72 -9.08 2.77
N ALA A 167 23.92 -8.89 4.08
CA ALA A 167 24.88 -9.69 4.84
C ALA A 167 24.58 -11.20 4.78
N ALA A 168 23.31 -11.60 4.84
CA ALA A 168 22.91 -13.00 4.75
C ALA A 168 23.08 -13.60 3.35
N LEU A 169 22.72 -12.86 2.31
CA LEU A 169 22.72 -13.33 0.92
C LEU A 169 24.13 -13.31 0.31
N SER A 170 24.89 -12.25 0.58
CA SER A 170 26.28 -12.11 0.11
C SER A 170 27.24 -13.09 0.79
N ALA A 171 26.83 -13.72 1.89
CA ALA A 171 27.59 -14.80 2.55
C ALA A 171 27.27 -16.21 2.02
N MET A 172 26.31 -16.35 1.10
CA MET A 172 25.99 -17.65 0.49
C MET A 172 27.15 -18.18 -0.37
N ASP A 173 27.32 -19.49 -0.39
CA ASP A 173 28.36 -20.19 -1.13
C ASP A 173 27.79 -21.22 -2.12
N GLY A 174 28.67 -21.93 -2.82
CA GLY A 174 28.30 -22.97 -3.78
C GLY A 174 27.44 -22.42 -4.92
N ASP A 175 26.35 -23.14 -5.24
CA ASP A 175 25.39 -22.74 -6.27
C ASP A 175 24.45 -21.60 -5.85
N LEU A 176 24.50 -21.16 -4.59
CA LEU A 176 23.76 -19.99 -4.09
C LEU A 176 24.62 -18.72 -4.06
N ALA A 177 25.94 -18.83 -4.28
CA ALA A 177 26.84 -17.68 -4.38
C ALA A 177 26.35 -16.69 -5.45
N GLY A 178 26.44 -15.39 -5.15
CA GLY A 178 25.88 -14.34 -5.99
C GLY A 178 26.24 -12.94 -5.54
N ARG A 179 25.48 -11.97 -6.05
CA ARG A 179 25.69 -10.54 -5.77
C ARG A 179 24.39 -9.86 -5.36
N PHE A 180 24.47 -9.02 -4.33
CA PHE A 180 23.44 -8.08 -3.93
C PHE A 180 23.62 -6.73 -4.65
N TYR A 181 22.52 -6.14 -5.09
CA TYR A 181 22.44 -4.89 -5.84
C TYR A 181 21.50 -3.94 -5.11
N PRO A 182 22.01 -3.04 -4.26
CA PRO A 182 21.20 -1.96 -3.68
C PRO A 182 20.66 -1.07 -4.80
N LEU A 183 19.35 -0.80 -4.81
CA LEU A 183 18.73 0.02 -5.86
C LEU A 183 19.22 1.46 -5.84
N ALA A 184 19.59 1.99 -4.67
CA ALA A 184 20.10 3.35 -4.52
C ALA A 184 21.47 3.56 -5.18
N ASP A 185 22.28 2.50 -5.27
CA ASP A 185 23.64 2.52 -5.80
C ASP A 185 23.73 1.87 -7.19
N MET A 186 22.57 1.54 -7.78
CA MET A 186 22.48 0.82 -9.05
C MET A 186 23.05 1.65 -10.20
N THR A 187 24.01 1.06 -10.93
CA THR A 187 24.53 1.65 -12.17
C THR A 187 23.53 1.45 -13.31
N LEU A 188 23.59 2.31 -14.34
CA LEU A 188 22.74 2.15 -15.54
C LEU A 188 22.96 0.79 -16.22
N ASP A 189 24.20 0.29 -16.21
CA ASP A 189 24.53 -1.01 -16.80
C ASP A 189 23.94 -2.18 -16.01
N ASP A 190 24.00 -2.12 -14.67
CA ASP A 190 23.37 -3.13 -13.81
C ASP A 190 21.84 -3.06 -13.94
N GLU A 191 21.26 -1.85 -14.01
CA GLU A 191 19.81 -1.65 -14.22
C GLU A 191 19.35 -2.29 -15.54
N GLN A 192 20.03 -2.00 -16.65
CA GLN A 192 19.68 -2.55 -17.96
C GLN A 192 19.77 -4.07 -18.00
N LYS A 193 20.80 -4.65 -17.37
CA LYS A 193 20.94 -6.12 -17.26
C LYS A 193 19.79 -6.73 -16.47
N LEU A 194 19.49 -6.17 -15.30
CA LEU A 194 18.40 -6.67 -14.45
C LEU A 194 17.02 -6.52 -15.11
N ILE A 195 16.82 -5.50 -15.95
CA ILE A 195 15.62 -5.38 -16.80
C ILE A 195 15.58 -6.49 -17.85
N ALA A 196 16.68 -6.70 -18.57
CA ALA A 196 16.77 -7.72 -19.63
C ALA A 196 16.58 -9.14 -19.09
N ASP A 197 17.05 -9.39 -17.86
CA ASP A 197 16.88 -10.66 -17.16
C ASP A 197 15.51 -10.82 -16.47
N HIS A 198 14.64 -9.80 -16.56
CA HIS A 198 13.35 -9.74 -15.86
C HIS A 198 13.44 -9.83 -14.32
N PHE A 199 14.55 -9.35 -13.74
CA PHE A 199 14.83 -9.36 -12.30
C PHE A 199 14.49 -8.05 -11.59
N LEU A 200 14.51 -6.91 -12.31
CA LEU A 200 14.26 -5.60 -11.71
C LEU A 200 12.77 -5.37 -11.43
N PHE A 201 12.41 -5.17 -10.16
CA PHE A 201 11.10 -4.63 -9.79
C PHE A 201 11.09 -3.10 -9.87
N GLN A 202 9.96 -2.54 -10.26
CA GLN A 202 9.80 -1.10 -10.52
C GLN A 202 9.21 -0.37 -9.31
N LYS A 203 9.41 0.95 -9.25
CA LYS A 203 8.74 1.79 -8.26
C LYS A 203 7.21 1.60 -8.40
N PRO A 204 6.49 1.28 -7.33
CA PRO A 204 5.03 1.34 -7.37
C PRO A 204 4.59 2.77 -7.68
N GLY A 205 3.75 2.97 -8.70
CA GLY A 205 3.29 4.29 -9.13
C GLY A 205 1.78 4.31 -9.43
N GLY A 206 1.24 5.49 -9.74
CA GLY A 206 -0.12 5.63 -10.26
C GLY A 206 -1.25 5.27 -9.29
N GLY A 207 -1.04 5.34 -7.98
CA GLY A 207 -2.02 4.96 -6.97
C GLY A 207 -2.17 3.45 -6.79
N THR A 208 -1.20 2.66 -7.27
CA THR A 208 -1.13 1.20 -7.06
C THR A 208 -1.31 0.81 -5.59
N LEU A 209 -1.65 -0.46 -5.35
CA LEU A 209 -1.86 -1.02 -4.01
C LEU A 209 -0.70 -0.68 -3.04
N LEU A 210 0.55 -0.86 -3.48
CA LEU A 210 1.74 -0.63 -2.65
C LEU A 210 2.02 0.86 -2.42
N GLU A 211 1.73 1.72 -3.41
CA GLU A 211 1.84 3.18 -3.22
C GLU A 211 0.79 3.67 -2.21
N ALA A 212 -0.46 3.25 -2.34
CA ALA A 212 -1.56 3.63 -1.44
C ALA A 212 -1.38 3.04 -0.02
N ALA A 213 -0.75 1.88 0.12
CA ALA A 213 -0.36 1.32 1.42
C ALA A 213 0.84 2.05 2.05
N GLY A 214 1.53 2.91 1.29
CA GLY A 214 2.71 3.64 1.74
C GLY A 214 4.01 2.84 1.67
N ALA A 215 4.02 1.67 1.03
CA ALA A 215 5.23 0.85 0.85
C ALA A 215 6.21 1.45 -0.18
N ALA A 216 5.79 2.43 -0.98
CA ALA A 216 6.64 3.10 -1.97
C ALA A 216 7.45 4.31 -1.44
N ARG A 217 7.30 4.68 -0.15
CA ARG A 217 7.99 5.84 0.44
C ARG A 217 9.51 5.74 0.34
N ASP A 218 10.17 6.88 0.18
CA ASP A 218 11.64 7.03 0.13
C ASP A 218 12.34 6.22 -0.99
N TRP A 219 11.62 5.87 -2.06
CA TRP A 219 12.18 5.10 -3.17
C TRP A 219 13.38 5.82 -3.82
N PRO A 220 14.48 5.10 -4.18
CA PRO A 220 14.71 3.66 -4.09
C PRO A 220 15.44 3.20 -2.80
N SER A 221 15.58 4.06 -1.79
CA SER A 221 16.41 3.77 -0.61
C SER A 221 15.94 2.53 0.17
N GLY A 222 16.90 1.76 0.70
CA GLY A 222 16.66 0.55 1.47
C GLY A 222 16.09 -0.62 0.69
N ARG A 223 16.10 -0.58 -0.65
CA ARG A 223 15.67 -1.69 -1.52
C ARG A 223 16.85 -2.28 -2.25
N GLY A 224 16.73 -3.54 -2.63
CA GLY A 224 17.77 -4.22 -3.39
C GLY A 224 17.30 -5.51 -4.03
N ILE A 225 18.17 -6.05 -4.87
CA ILE A 225 17.98 -7.33 -5.55
C ILE A 225 19.21 -8.19 -5.31
N PHE A 226 19.02 -9.47 -5.07
CA PHE A 226 20.10 -10.44 -5.11
C PHE A 226 19.79 -11.51 -6.15
N HIS A 227 20.78 -11.95 -6.90
CA HIS A 227 20.68 -13.20 -7.63
C HIS A 227 21.98 -14.00 -7.52
N ASN A 228 21.86 -15.33 -7.55
CA ASN A 228 23.03 -16.20 -7.65
C ASN A 228 23.67 -16.10 -9.05
N ASP A 229 24.91 -16.56 -9.17
CA ASP A 229 25.67 -16.52 -10.44
C ASP A 229 24.97 -17.28 -11.57
N ALA A 230 24.31 -18.39 -11.23
CA ALA A 230 23.56 -19.22 -12.18
C ALA A 230 22.19 -18.64 -12.57
N LYS A 231 21.74 -17.51 -11.99
CA LYS A 231 20.44 -16.87 -12.24
C LYS A 231 19.24 -17.81 -12.01
N THR A 232 19.36 -18.72 -11.07
CA THR A 232 18.34 -19.72 -10.67
C THR A 232 17.79 -19.50 -9.26
N PHE A 233 18.28 -18.47 -8.58
CA PHE A 233 17.82 -17.99 -7.29
C PHE A 233 17.86 -16.46 -7.27
N LEU A 234 16.76 -15.83 -6.85
CA LEU A 234 16.53 -14.39 -6.87
C LEU A 234 15.84 -13.97 -5.59
N VAL A 235 16.26 -12.83 -5.02
CA VAL A 235 15.60 -12.20 -3.88
C VAL A 235 15.32 -10.73 -4.20
N TRP A 236 14.10 -10.28 -3.90
CA TRP A 236 13.76 -8.86 -3.82
C TRP A 236 13.69 -8.45 -2.35
N CYS A 237 14.39 -7.35 -2.03
CA CYS A 237 14.45 -6.77 -0.69
C CYS A 237 13.55 -5.53 -0.63
N ASN A 238 12.64 -5.48 0.36
CA ASN A 238 11.76 -4.35 0.65
C ASN A 238 10.86 -3.89 -0.53
N GLU A 239 10.32 -4.84 -1.28
CA GLU A 239 9.34 -4.57 -2.35
C GLU A 239 7.92 -4.49 -1.77
N GLU A 240 7.27 -5.64 -1.52
CA GLU A 240 6.02 -5.76 -0.77
C GLU A 240 6.23 -6.30 0.66
N ASP A 241 7.19 -7.21 0.82
CA ASP A 241 7.66 -7.81 2.07
C ASP A 241 9.16 -7.50 2.24
N HIS A 242 9.74 -7.76 3.42
CA HIS A 242 11.19 -7.61 3.65
C HIS A 242 11.98 -8.44 2.65
N MET A 243 11.60 -9.70 2.47
CA MET A 243 12.24 -10.63 1.55
C MET A 243 11.20 -11.35 0.70
N ARG A 244 11.23 -11.14 -0.61
CA ARG A 244 10.58 -12.02 -1.58
C ARG A 244 11.63 -12.92 -2.21
N VAL A 245 11.57 -14.19 -1.87
CA VAL A 245 12.53 -15.21 -2.31
C VAL A 245 11.95 -16.03 -3.45
N ILE A 246 12.77 -16.30 -4.46
CA ILE A 246 12.38 -16.96 -5.71
C ILE A 246 13.47 -17.96 -6.09
N SER A 247 13.09 -19.22 -6.31
CA SER A 247 13.91 -20.25 -6.94
C SER A 247 13.27 -20.61 -8.27
N MET A 248 14.05 -20.65 -9.35
CA MET A 248 13.53 -20.91 -10.69
C MET A 248 14.57 -21.55 -11.60
N GLU A 249 14.11 -22.30 -12.61
CA GLU A 249 14.93 -22.81 -13.71
C GLU A 249 14.05 -23.29 -14.88
N GLY A 250 14.67 -23.57 -16.02
CA GLY A 250 14.01 -24.21 -17.16
C GLY A 250 13.68 -25.68 -16.90
N GLY A 251 12.63 -26.18 -17.53
CA GLY A 251 12.15 -27.56 -17.39
C GLY A 251 11.32 -27.81 -16.13
N GLY A 252 10.95 -29.07 -15.93
CA GLY A 252 10.00 -29.55 -14.93
C GLY A 252 10.62 -30.18 -13.69
N ASP A 253 11.88 -29.90 -13.34
CA ASP A 253 12.50 -30.43 -12.11
C ASP A 253 12.08 -29.65 -10.87
N VAL A 254 10.83 -29.86 -10.44
CA VAL A 254 10.23 -29.15 -9.30
C VAL A 254 10.95 -29.48 -8.00
N GLY A 255 11.41 -30.73 -7.85
CA GLY A 255 12.16 -31.18 -6.68
C GLY A 255 13.44 -30.37 -6.48
N ARG A 256 14.26 -30.22 -7.53
CA ARG A 256 15.50 -29.43 -7.46
C ARG A 256 15.24 -27.95 -7.17
N VAL A 257 14.20 -27.37 -7.77
CA VAL A 257 13.82 -25.97 -7.52
C VAL A 257 13.41 -25.77 -6.06
N PHE A 258 12.62 -26.69 -5.51
CA PHE A 258 12.16 -26.64 -4.11
C PHE A 258 13.30 -26.89 -3.12
N GLU A 259 14.18 -27.84 -3.40
CA GLU A 259 15.37 -28.10 -2.57
C GLU A 259 16.25 -26.84 -2.46
N ARG A 260 16.56 -26.20 -3.60
CA ARG A 260 17.33 -24.93 -3.61
C ARG A 260 16.61 -23.83 -2.84
N PHE A 261 15.29 -23.72 -2.99
CA PHE A 261 14.46 -22.77 -2.24
C PHE A 261 14.54 -22.99 -0.72
N CYS A 262 14.35 -24.23 -0.25
CA CYS A 262 14.39 -24.58 1.16
C CYS A 262 15.79 -24.33 1.77
N ARG A 263 16.85 -24.75 1.09
CA ARG A 263 18.23 -24.55 1.55
C ARG A 263 18.57 -23.06 1.67
N ALA A 264 18.21 -22.26 0.66
CA ALA A 264 18.48 -20.83 0.68
C ALA A 264 17.74 -20.12 1.83
N ILE A 265 16.46 -20.41 2.05
CA ILE A 265 15.70 -19.81 3.17
C ILE A 265 16.29 -20.21 4.52
N LYS A 266 16.63 -21.49 4.72
CA LYS A 266 17.27 -21.97 5.95
C LYS A 266 18.61 -21.25 6.20
N SER A 267 19.39 -21.00 5.15
CA SER A 267 20.65 -20.25 5.24
C SER A 267 20.43 -18.79 5.64
N VAL A 268 19.46 -18.10 5.03
CA VAL A 268 19.11 -16.72 5.41
C VAL A 268 18.62 -16.67 6.86
N GLU A 269 17.72 -17.59 7.25
CA GLU A 269 17.20 -17.63 8.61
C GLU A 269 18.30 -17.85 9.65
N ALA A 270 19.25 -18.75 9.38
CA ALA A 270 20.39 -18.99 10.26
C ALA A 270 21.24 -17.72 10.44
N SER A 271 21.48 -16.96 9.37
CA SER A 271 22.21 -15.69 9.43
C SER A 271 21.45 -14.62 10.22
N ILE A 272 20.13 -14.49 10.02
CA ILE A 272 19.28 -13.55 10.77
C ILE A 272 19.23 -13.93 12.26
N ARG A 273 19.14 -15.22 12.58
CA ARG A 273 19.21 -15.74 13.96
C ARG A 273 20.54 -15.46 14.63
N ALA A 274 21.65 -15.58 13.91
CA ALA A 274 22.97 -15.21 14.43
C ALA A 274 23.08 -13.72 14.80
N GLN A 275 22.23 -12.87 14.20
CA GLN A 275 22.12 -11.44 14.49
C GLN A 275 21.00 -11.12 15.51
N GLY A 276 20.49 -12.13 16.22
CA GLY A 276 19.52 -11.96 17.31
C GLY A 276 18.08 -11.67 16.85
N ARG A 277 17.75 -11.99 15.59
CA ARG A 277 16.40 -11.80 15.01
C ARG A 277 15.88 -13.11 14.45
N GLU A 278 14.64 -13.13 13.98
CA GLU A 278 14.04 -14.30 13.36
C GLU A 278 12.97 -13.88 12.35
N PHE A 279 12.44 -14.82 11.58
CA PHE A 279 11.27 -14.52 10.75
C PHE A 279 10.00 -14.41 11.59
N MET A 280 9.08 -13.53 11.19
CA MET A 280 7.75 -13.40 11.78
C MET A 280 6.95 -14.68 11.50
N TYR A 281 6.70 -15.47 12.55
CA TYR A 281 5.95 -16.71 12.47
C TYR A 281 5.12 -16.93 13.75
N ASN A 282 3.87 -17.37 13.61
CA ASN A 282 3.09 -17.94 14.70
C ASN A 282 2.22 -19.11 14.21
N ASP A 283 1.79 -19.96 15.14
CA ASP A 283 1.07 -21.20 14.82
C ASP A 283 -0.27 -20.95 14.11
N HIS A 284 -0.92 -19.81 14.35
CA HIS A 284 -2.19 -19.49 13.71
C HIS A 284 -1.99 -19.05 12.26
N HIS A 285 -1.17 -18.01 12.05
CA HIS A 285 -1.02 -17.34 10.76
C HIS A 285 0.09 -17.93 9.87
N GLY A 286 0.97 -18.77 10.42
CA GLY A 286 2.21 -19.17 9.75
C GLY A 286 3.18 -17.99 9.61
N PHE A 287 3.86 -17.91 8.48
CA PHE A 287 4.70 -16.75 8.17
C PHE A 287 3.83 -15.52 7.90
N ILE A 288 4.16 -14.42 8.57
CA ILE A 288 3.43 -13.15 8.45
C ILE A 288 3.82 -12.43 7.15
N GLY A 289 2.82 -11.95 6.42
CA GLY A 289 2.95 -11.17 5.19
C GLY A 289 2.32 -9.79 5.32
N THR A 290 2.79 -8.83 4.52
CA THR A 290 2.17 -7.49 4.41
C THR A 290 0.71 -7.55 3.98
N CYS A 291 0.40 -8.38 2.97
CA CYS A 291 -0.95 -8.62 2.50
C CYS A 291 -1.49 -9.93 3.11
N PRO A 292 -2.72 -9.95 3.67
CA PRO A 292 -3.32 -11.18 4.20
C PRO A 292 -3.38 -12.34 3.19
N SER A 293 -3.36 -12.06 1.88
CA SER A 293 -3.31 -13.09 0.83
C SER A 293 -2.02 -13.92 0.82
N ASN A 294 -0.95 -13.44 1.45
CA ASN A 294 0.37 -14.07 1.46
C ASN A 294 0.75 -14.67 2.84
N LEU A 295 -0.22 -14.84 3.74
CA LEU A 295 -0.03 -15.55 5.01
C LEU A 295 0.23 -17.05 4.82
N GLY A 296 0.58 -17.74 5.91
CA GLY A 296 0.85 -19.16 5.95
C GLY A 296 2.22 -19.47 5.39
N THR A 297 2.25 -20.24 4.31
CA THR A 297 3.50 -20.50 3.58
C THR A 297 4.00 -19.27 2.82
N GLY A 298 3.08 -18.36 2.46
CA GLY A 298 3.30 -17.32 1.44
C GLY A 298 3.70 -17.89 0.06
N LEU A 299 3.61 -19.21 -0.13
CA LEU A 299 4.25 -19.92 -1.22
C LEU A 299 3.37 -19.98 -2.46
N ARG A 300 3.94 -19.54 -3.59
CA ARG A 300 3.43 -19.80 -4.93
C ARG A 300 4.44 -20.64 -5.68
N ALA A 301 4.18 -21.94 -5.77
CA ALA A 301 4.85 -22.86 -6.67
C ALA A 301 4.08 -22.92 -7.98
N SER A 302 4.80 -22.78 -9.09
CA SER A 302 4.21 -22.76 -10.40
C SER A 302 5.11 -23.34 -11.47
N VAL A 303 4.47 -23.78 -12.55
CA VAL A 303 5.13 -24.22 -13.77
C VAL A 303 4.53 -23.48 -14.96
N MET A 304 5.38 -23.07 -15.88
CA MET A 304 4.95 -22.64 -17.20
C MET A 304 4.78 -23.89 -18.05
N ILE A 305 3.55 -24.23 -18.42
CA ILE A 305 3.19 -25.48 -19.10
C ILE A 305 2.51 -25.23 -20.45
N ARG A 306 2.82 -26.07 -21.44
CA ARG A 306 2.22 -26.10 -22.78
C ARG A 306 1.09 -27.13 -22.81
N LEU A 307 -0.15 -26.68 -22.96
CA LEU A 307 -1.34 -27.56 -23.04
C LEU A 307 -2.24 -27.14 -24.21
N PRO A 308 -1.73 -27.12 -25.47
CA PRO A 308 -2.42 -26.51 -26.59
C PRO A 308 -3.78 -27.12 -26.90
N LYS A 309 -4.05 -28.38 -26.53
CA LYS A 309 -5.37 -29.02 -26.71
C LYS A 309 -6.31 -28.80 -25.54
N LEU A 310 -5.83 -29.00 -24.32
CA LEU A 310 -6.66 -28.85 -23.13
C LEU A 310 -7.12 -27.40 -22.94
N SER A 311 -6.29 -26.43 -23.33
CA SER A 311 -6.62 -25.01 -23.24
C SER A 311 -7.49 -24.47 -24.38
N GLU A 312 -7.86 -25.26 -25.39
CA GLU A 312 -8.77 -24.82 -26.47
C GLU A 312 -10.15 -24.44 -25.89
N ASP A 313 -10.60 -25.14 -24.85
CA ASP A 313 -11.77 -24.80 -24.04
C ASP A 313 -11.31 -24.22 -22.69
N LEU A 314 -11.12 -22.90 -22.66
CA LEU A 314 -10.59 -22.19 -21.49
C LEU A 314 -11.47 -22.36 -20.25
N GLU A 315 -12.79 -22.33 -20.41
CA GLU A 315 -13.72 -22.47 -19.29
C GLU A 315 -13.62 -23.88 -18.69
N ARG A 316 -13.53 -24.92 -19.53
CA ARG A 316 -13.29 -26.29 -19.06
C ARG A 316 -11.92 -26.43 -18.38
N PHE A 317 -10.87 -25.84 -18.95
CA PHE A 317 -9.54 -25.87 -18.37
C PHE A 317 -9.47 -25.20 -16.99
N GLU A 318 -10.07 -24.02 -16.85
CA GLU A 318 -10.17 -23.29 -15.57
C GLU A 318 -10.97 -24.08 -14.54
N ARG A 319 -12.08 -24.71 -14.93
CA ARG A 319 -12.86 -25.59 -14.04
C ARG A 319 -12.05 -26.80 -13.57
N ILE A 320 -11.31 -27.45 -14.47
CA ILE A 320 -10.43 -28.58 -14.10
C ILE A 320 -9.34 -28.11 -13.13
N CYS A 321 -8.67 -26.99 -13.41
CA CYS A 321 -7.67 -26.43 -12.51
C CYS A 321 -8.26 -26.13 -11.12
N ALA A 322 -9.45 -25.53 -11.07
CA ALA A 322 -10.13 -25.23 -9.81
C ALA A 322 -10.45 -26.50 -9.00
N LEU A 323 -10.87 -27.58 -9.66
CA LEU A 323 -11.06 -28.89 -9.02
C LEU A 323 -9.74 -29.46 -8.48
N LEU A 324 -8.60 -29.11 -9.05
CA LEU A 324 -7.28 -29.53 -8.60
C LEU A 324 -6.63 -28.56 -7.60
N HIS A 325 -7.36 -27.54 -7.13
CA HIS A 325 -6.83 -26.44 -6.29
C HIS A 325 -5.67 -25.67 -6.94
N LEU A 326 -5.66 -25.63 -8.29
CA LEU A 326 -4.72 -24.86 -9.09
C LEU A 326 -5.36 -23.59 -9.63
N GLN A 327 -4.51 -22.65 -10.03
CA GLN A 327 -4.88 -21.43 -10.71
C GLN A 327 -4.01 -21.28 -11.97
N PRO A 328 -4.60 -21.32 -13.18
CA PRO A 328 -3.91 -20.98 -14.42
C PRO A 328 -3.87 -19.46 -14.61
N ARG A 329 -2.77 -18.95 -15.17
CA ARG A 329 -2.64 -17.55 -15.63
C ARG A 329 -1.95 -17.55 -17.00
N GLY A 330 -2.30 -16.60 -17.87
CA GLY A 330 -1.59 -16.45 -19.13
C GLY A 330 -0.13 -16.02 -18.94
N SER A 331 0.66 -16.09 -20.00
CA SER A 331 2.11 -15.90 -19.97
C SER A 331 2.58 -14.48 -19.61
N ALA A 332 1.69 -13.47 -19.67
CA ALA A 332 2.00 -12.07 -19.32
C ALA A 332 1.32 -11.59 -18.02
N GLY A 333 0.74 -12.47 -17.19
CA GLY A 333 0.17 -12.14 -15.88
C GLY A 333 -1.31 -12.47 -15.70
N GLU A 334 -1.90 -11.91 -14.63
CA GLU A 334 -3.15 -12.37 -13.98
C GLU A 334 -4.42 -12.34 -14.85
N HIS A 335 -4.40 -11.69 -16.00
CA HIS A 335 -5.52 -11.68 -16.97
C HIS A 335 -5.03 -11.66 -18.43
N SER A 336 -3.81 -12.11 -18.68
CA SER A 336 -3.24 -12.10 -20.03
C SER A 336 -3.75 -13.27 -20.88
N ALA A 337 -3.91 -13.05 -22.18
CA ALA A 337 -4.12 -14.12 -23.13
C ALA A 337 -2.88 -15.02 -23.17
N SER A 338 -3.08 -16.33 -23.33
CA SER A 338 -1.98 -17.24 -23.60
C SER A 338 -1.45 -17.03 -25.01
N VAL A 339 -0.16 -17.27 -25.19
CA VAL A 339 0.46 -17.40 -26.52
C VAL A 339 0.80 -18.87 -26.70
N GLY A 340 0.24 -19.52 -27.72
CA GLY A 340 0.58 -20.90 -28.07
C GLY A 340 0.15 -21.99 -27.06
N GLY A 341 -0.86 -21.73 -26.23
CA GLY A 341 -1.33 -22.69 -25.23
C GLY A 341 -0.43 -22.79 -23.98
N GLU A 342 0.42 -21.79 -23.74
CA GLU A 342 1.27 -21.70 -22.55
C GLU A 342 0.58 -20.98 -21.39
N TYR A 343 0.58 -21.61 -20.21
CA TYR A 343 -0.02 -21.09 -18.98
C TYR A 343 0.91 -21.27 -17.79
N ASP A 344 0.96 -20.27 -16.91
CA ASP A 344 1.54 -20.34 -15.57
C ASP A 344 0.51 -20.98 -14.62
N VAL A 345 0.67 -22.26 -14.34
CA VAL A 345 -0.22 -23.02 -13.46
C VAL A 345 0.40 -23.10 -12.07
N SER A 346 -0.32 -22.63 -11.05
CA SER A 346 0.18 -22.52 -9.67
C SER A 346 -0.79 -23.04 -8.62
N ASN A 347 -0.30 -23.40 -7.43
CA ASN A 347 -1.17 -23.70 -6.30
C ASN A 347 -2.03 -22.49 -5.93
N LYS A 348 -3.31 -22.69 -5.59
CA LYS A 348 -4.23 -21.63 -5.15
C LYS A 348 -4.08 -21.31 -3.66
N GLN A 349 -3.94 -22.33 -2.83
CA GLN A 349 -3.90 -22.23 -1.36
C GLN A 349 -2.56 -21.71 -0.84
N ARG A 350 -2.55 -21.12 0.36
CA ARG A 350 -1.35 -20.54 1.01
C ARG A 350 -1.25 -20.88 2.49
N ILE A 351 -2.33 -20.68 3.24
CA ILE A 351 -2.45 -20.93 4.68
C ILE A 351 -3.25 -22.22 4.95
N GLY A 352 -3.06 -22.84 6.12
CA GLY A 352 -3.64 -24.14 6.48
C GLY A 352 -3.00 -25.38 5.86
N HIS A 353 -2.03 -25.21 4.96
CA HIS A 353 -1.26 -26.26 4.30
C HIS A 353 0.22 -25.96 4.41
N SER A 354 1.06 -26.99 4.50
CA SER A 354 2.51 -26.84 4.48
C SER A 354 3.06 -26.60 3.08
N GLU A 355 4.30 -26.12 2.98
CA GLU A 355 4.99 -25.91 1.71
C GLU A 355 5.11 -27.19 0.89
N ALA A 356 5.51 -28.30 1.52
CA ALA A 356 5.58 -29.62 0.86
C ALA A 356 4.20 -30.08 0.34
N GLU A 357 3.12 -29.95 1.13
CA GLU A 357 1.77 -30.31 0.69
C GLU A 357 1.34 -29.50 -0.54
N LEU A 358 1.63 -28.19 -0.56
CA LEU A 358 1.27 -27.30 -1.67
C LEU A 358 2.07 -27.60 -2.95
N VAL A 359 3.37 -27.87 -2.82
CA VAL A 359 4.22 -28.23 -3.98
C VAL A 359 3.83 -29.60 -4.51
N GLN A 360 3.59 -30.60 -3.65
CA GLN A 360 3.12 -31.92 -4.07
C GLN A 360 1.74 -31.86 -4.74
N ALA A 361 0.81 -31.04 -4.23
CA ALA A 361 -0.49 -30.81 -4.85
C ALA A 361 -0.35 -30.23 -6.26
N MET A 362 0.56 -29.26 -6.44
CA MET A 362 0.87 -28.68 -7.75
C MET A 362 1.44 -29.75 -8.70
N VAL A 363 2.43 -30.54 -8.26
CA VAL A 363 3.01 -31.63 -9.05
C VAL A 363 1.94 -32.63 -9.49
N ASN A 364 1.10 -33.10 -8.57
CA ASN A 364 0.05 -34.07 -8.85
C ASN A 364 -0.97 -33.54 -9.86
N GLY A 365 -1.42 -32.30 -9.65
CA GLY A 365 -2.39 -31.67 -10.54
C GLY A 365 -1.81 -31.45 -11.94
N VAL A 366 -0.57 -30.99 -12.04
CA VAL A 366 0.10 -30.81 -13.35
C VAL A 366 0.29 -32.14 -14.08
N LYS A 367 0.68 -33.22 -13.39
CA LYS A 367 0.76 -34.55 -14.02
C LYS A 367 -0.57 -34.98 -14.64
N LEU A 368 -1.68 -34.71 -13.96
CA LEU A 368 -3.01 -35.03 -14.48
C LEU A 368 -3.37 -34.16 -15.70
N LEU A 369 -3.04 -32.87 -15.68
CA LEU A 369 -3.22 -31.98 -16.82
C LEU A 369 -2.42 -32.45 -18.04
N ILE A 370 -1.18 -32.90 -17.85
CA ILE A 370 -0.35 -33.48 -18.92
C ILE A 370 -0.98 -34.76 -19.46
N ALA A 371 -1.47 -35.65 -18.59
CA ALA A 371 -2.14 -36.88 -19.04
C ALA A 371 -3.41 -36.58 -19.87
N MET A 372 -4.17 -35.55 -19.50
CA MET A 372 -5.31 -35.07 -20.27
C MET A 372 -4.88 -34.50 -21.63
N GLU A 373 -3.84 -33.67 -21.67
CA GLU A 373 -3.28 -33.14 -22.92
C GLU A 373 -2.85 -34.26 -23.86
N GLN A 374 -2.11 -35.25 -23.36
CA GLN A 374 -1.67 -36.41 -24.14
C GLN A 374 -2.85 -37.19 -24.74
N LYS A 375 -3.94 -37.38 -23.99
CA LYS A 375 -5.18 -38.01 -24.51
C LYS A 375 -5.82 -37.17 -25.61
N LEU A 376 -5.96 -35.86 -25.41
CA LEU A 376 -6.54 -34.99 -26.43
C LEU A 376 -5.68 -34.94 -27.70
N MET A 377 -4.35 -34.94 -27.58
CA MET A 377 -3.43 -35.05 -28.71
C MET A 377 -3.59 -36.37 -29.48
N ALA A 378 -3.95 -37.46 -28.79
CA ALA A 378 -4.27 -38.76 -29.38
C ALA A 378 -5.72 -38.87 -29.91
N GLY A 379 -6.55 -37.83 -29.76
CA GLY A 379 -7.96 -37.86 -30.15
C GLY A 379 -8.87 -38.64 -29.19
N GLU A 380 -8.41 -38.90 -27.97
CA GLU A 380 -9.15 -39.62 -26.93
C GLU A 380 -9.92 -38.67 -25.99
N PRO A 381 -11.09 -39.08 -25.46
CA PRO A 381 -11.84 -38.29 -24.49
C PRO A 381 -11.14 -38.26 -23.13
N ILE A 382 -11.30 -37.15 -22.40
CA ILE A 382 -10.72 -36.93 -21.06
C ILE A 382 -11.75 -36.98 -19.92
N ASP A 383 -13.03 -37.20 -20.20
CA ASP A 383 -14.11 -37.06 -19.20
C ASP A 383 -13.92 -37.98 -17.98
N ALA A 384 -13.33 -39.16 -18.18
CA ALA A 384 -12.99 -40.09 -17.11
C ALA A 384 -11.83 -39.62 -16.20
N LEU A 385 -11.02 -38.66 -16.65
CA LEU A 385 -9.91 -38.09 -15.88
C LEU A 385 -10.33 -36.84 -15.08
N ILE A 386 -11.45 -36.22 -15.42
CA ILE A 386 -11.92 -35.00 -14.74
C ILE A 386 -12.44 -35.38 -13.35
N PRO A 387 -11.89 -34.80 -12.26
CA PRO A 387 -12.40 -35.07 -10.93
C PRO A 387 -13.89 -34.69 -10.81
N ALA A 388 -14.70 -35.57 -10.23
CA ALA A 388 -16.13 -35.28 -9.99
C ALA A 388 -16.36 -34.25 -8.86
N ALA A 389 -15.35 -34.04 -8.01
CA ALA A 389 -15.33 -33.11 -6.90
C ALA A 389 -13.92 -32.54 -6.74
N PRO A 390 -13.73 -31.46 -5.96
CA PRO A 390 -12.40 -30.96 -5.68
C PRO A 390 -11.49 -32.06 -5.13
N ALA A 391 -10.26 -32.13 -5.64
CA ALA A 391 -9.26 -33.12 -5.25
C ALA A 391 -9.03 -33.04 -3.72
N PRO A 392 -8.83 -34.19 -3.06
CA PRO A 392 -8.50 -34.16 -1.64
C PRO A 392 -7.19 -33.40 -1.43
N ALA A 393 -7.11 -32.67 -0.31
CA ALA A 393 -5.86 -32.04 0.07
C ALA A 393 -4.77 -33.11 0.22
N VAL A 394 -3.58 -32.82 -0.32
CA VAL A 394 -2.41 -33.65 -0.05
C VAL A 394 -2.11 -33.56 1.44
N VAL A 395 -1.85 -34.70 2.08
CA VAL A 395 -1.46 -34.79 3.49
C VAL A 395 -0.05 -35.35 3.53
N ILE A 396 0.87 -34.56 4.09
CA ILE A 396 2.23 -34.98 4.39
C ILE A 396 2.45 -34.76 5.88
N ASP A 397 3.11 -35.72 6.53
CA ASP A 397 3.53 -35.57 7.92
C ASP A 397 4.67 -34.56 7.96
N ALA A 398 4.32 -33.31 8.26
CA ALA A 398 5.22 -32.16 8.36
C ALA A 398 6.23 -32.28 9.52
N GLY A 399 6.16 -33.35 10.32
CA GLY A 399 6.91 -33.47 11.55
C GLY A 399 6.38 -32.54 12.64
N PRO A 400 7.11 -32.37 13.75
CA PRO A 400 6.69 -31.49 14.82
C PRO A 400 6.59 -30.03 14.33
N PRO A 401 5.61 -29.24 14.80
CA PRO A 401 5.48 -27.84 14.43
C PRO A 401 6.75 -27.07 14.75
N VAL A 402 7.08 -26.09 13.89
CA VAL A 402 8.15 -25.14 14.16
C VAL A 402 7.89 -24.51 15.53
N PRO A 403 8.85 -24.55 16.47
CA PRO A 403 8.63 -24.02 17.81
C PRO A 403 8.17 -22.57 17.73
N ALA A 404 6.99 -22.27 18.27
CA ALA A 404 6.51 -20.92 18.38
C ALA A 404 7.53 -20.08 19.15
N SER A 405 7.94 -18.95 18.59
CA SER A 405 8.84 -18.05 19.28
C SER A 405 8.10 -17.25 20.34
N ASN A 406 8.65 -17.26 21.57
CA ASN A 406 8.19 -16.43 22.68
C ASN A 406 8.72 -14.99 22.61
N SER A 407 9.39 -14.61 21.51
CA SER A 407 9.87 -13.25 21.33
C SER A 407 8.71 -12.26 21.16
N SER A 408 8.92 -11.03 21.60
CA SER A 408 7.94 -9.97 21.44
C SER A 408 7.65 -9.70 19.97
N ILE A 409 6.37 -9.51 19.65
CA ILE A 409 5.90 -9.09 18.32
C ILE A 409 5.98 -7.56 18.11
N ALA A 410 6.34 -6.82 19.16
CA ALA A 410 6.51 -5.37 19.09
C ALA A 410 7.70 -4.98 18.22
N VAL A 411 7.57 -3.86 17.51
CA VAL A 411 8.68 -3.28 16.75
C VAL A 411 9.78 -2.83 17.70
N LEU A 412 11.02 -3.21 17.39
CA LEU A 412 12.21 -2.80 18.13
C LEU A 412 12.84 -1.58 17.43
N PRO A 413 13.54 -0.69 18.16
CA PRO A 413 14.26 0.42 17.53
C PRO A 413 15.25 -0.05 16.45
N SER A 414 15.35 0.74 15.37
CA SER A 414 16.34 0.54 14.32
C SER A 414 17.77 0.73 14.83
N SER A 415 18.71 -0.04 14.28
CA SER A 415 20.15 0.11 14.50
C SER A 415 20.80 1.15 13.59
N THR A 416 20.14 1.50 12.49
CA THR A 416 20.52 2.58 11.58
C THR A 416 19.86 3.91 11.93
N ASP A 417 20.41 4.97 11.37
CA ASP A 417 19.87 6.31 11.49
C ASP A 417 18.80 6.61 10.43
N ASN A 418 17.83 7.45 10.80
CA ASN A 418 16.67 7.79 9.97
C ASN A 418 16.86 9.09 9.16
N PHE A 419 18.04 9.72 9.19
CA PHE A 419 18.31 10.93 8.41
C PHE A 419 18.14 10.67 6.91
N PRO A 420 17.46 11.55 6.15
CA PRO A 420 17.25 11.37 4.73
C PRO A 420 18.56 11.40 3.92
N ALA A 421 18.65 10.53 2.91
CA ALA A 421 19.76 10.53 1.96
C ALA A 421 19.54 11.59 0.88
N PHE A 422 20.24 12.71 0.96
CA PHE A 422 20.23 13.74 -0.07
C PHE A 422 21.26 13.45 -1.17
N THR A 423 20.80 13.46 -2.42
CA THR A 423 21.64 13.40 -3.62
C THR A 423 21.81 14.80 -4.25
N PRO A 424 22.78 15.01 -5.17
CA PRO A 424 22.93 16.28 -5.90
C PRO A 424 21.69 16.72 -6.71
N LYS A 425 20.70 15.83 -6.87
CA LYS A 425 19.41 16.17 -7.49
C LYS A 425 18.55 17.01 -6.56
N HIS A 426 18.70 16.90 -5.24
CA HIS A 426 17.89 17.63 -4.25
C HIS A 426 18.35 19.08 -4.16
N ARG A 427 17.48 20.01 -4.61
CA ARG A 427 17.82 21.44 -4.70
C ARG A 427 16.96 22.34 -3.82
N SER A 428 16.02 21.75 -3.09
CA SER A 428 15.05 22.46 -2.28
C SER A 428 15.71 23.24 -1.14
N LEU A 429 15.08 24.32 -0.70
CA LEU A 429 15.50 25.06 0.48
C LEU A 429 15.48 24.16 1.72
N MET A 430 14.47 23.30 1.86
CA MET A 430 14.43 22.28 2.91
C MET A 430 15.71 21.42 2.91
N ALA A 431 16.13 20.88 1.77
CA ALA A 431 17.32 20.04 1.68
C ALA A 431 18.63 20.81 2.00
N LYS A 432 18.66 22.12 1.74
CA LYS A 432 19.80 22.98 2.09
C LYS A 432 19.85 23.35 3.57
N CYS A 433 18.68 23.48 4.20
CA CYS A 433 18.55 23.90 5.60
C CYS A 433 18.54 22.73 6.59
N LEU A 434 18.08 21.54 6.18
CA LEU A 434 17.99 20.37 7.04
C LEU A 434 19.35 19.70 7.23
N THR A 435 20.08 20.14 8.25
CA THR A 435 21.32 19.48 8.70
C THR A 435 21.00 18.24 9.55
N ARG A 436 21.99 17.35 9.68
CA ARG A 436 21.90 16.17 10.56
C ARG A 436 21.61 16.55 12.01
N GLU A 437 22.31 17.55 12.54
CA GLU A 437 22.10 18.08 13.89
C GLU A 437 20.67 18.61 14.08
N LEU A 438 20.16 19.38 13.11
CA LEU A 438 18.80 19.90 13.15
C LEU A 438 17.75 18.77 13.08
N TYR A 439 18.00 17.75 12.24
CA TYR A 439 17.14 16.58 12.17
C TYR A 439 17.12 15.81 13.48
N GLU A 440 18.27 15.54 14.10
CA GLU A 440 18.34 14.84 15.40
C GLU A 440 17.59 15.58 16.51
N LYS A 441 17.63 16.92 16.48
CA LYS A 441 16.89 17.76 17.41
C LYS A 441 15.36 17.67 17.20
N LEU A 442 14.91 17.59 15.96
CA LEU A 442 13.48 17.71 15.60
C LEU A 442 12.79 16.36 15.28
N ARG A 443 13.52 15.27 15.04
CA ARG A 443 12.98 13.97 14.56
C ARG A 443 11.92 13.35 15.47
N SER A 444 11.99 13.62 16.79
CA SER A 444 11.04 13.11 17.77
C SER A 444 9.90 14.10 18.06
N ALA A 445 9.93 15.29 17.47
CA ALA A 445 8.89 16.29 17.65
C ALA A 445 7.71 16.00 16.72
N ALA A 446 6.51 16.27 17.23
CA ALA A 446 5.27 16.23 16.47
C ALA A 446 4.44 17.46 16.83
N SER A 447 3.64 17.94 15.88
CA SER A 447 2.65 18.97 16.15
C SER A 447 1.60 18.50 17.16
N SER A 448 0.79 19.42 17.64
CA SER A 448 -0.39 19.16 18.47
C SER A 448 -1.38 18.14 17.87
N LYS A 449 -1.31 17.85 16.57
CA LYS A 449 -2.12 16.81 15.89
C LYS A 449 -1.33 15.58 15.46
N GLY A 450 -0.10 15.43 15.96
CA GLY A 450 0.75 14.29 15.69
C GLY A 450 1.44 14.32 14.32
N TYR A 451 1.45 15.47 13.62
CA TYR A 451 2.18 15.60 12.36
C TYR A 451 3.67 15.74 12.63
N THR A 452 4.46 14.82 12.09
CA THR A 452 5.90 14.67 12.39
C THR A 452 6.78 15.44 11.41
N LEU A 453 8.05 15.64 11.78
CA LEU A 453 9.06 16.20 10.87
C LEU A 453 9.18 15.38 9.60
N ASP A 454 9.20 14.04 9.71
CA ASP A 454 9.33 13.15 8.56
C ASP A 454 8.19 13.33 7.55
N GLN A 455 6.95 13.47 8.04
CA GLN A 455 5.81 13.78 7.17
C GLN A 455 5.93 15.17 6.53
N ALA A 456 6.50 16.15 7.22
CA ALA A 456 6.71 17.50 6.68
C ALA A 456 7.73 17.53 5.54
N ILE A 457 8.79 16.73 5.61
CA ILE A 457 9.89 16.72 4.62
C ILE A 457 9.72 15.68 3.51
N GLN A 458 8.81 14.70 3.67
CA GLN A 458 8.64 13.55 2.77
C GLN A 458 8.57 13.96 1.30
N THR A 459 7.73 14.94 0.98
CA THR A 459 7.54 15.37 -0.41
C THR A 459 8.81 15.96 -1.02
N GLY A 460 9.65 16.65 -0.24
CA GLY A 460 10.92 17.20 -0.71
C GLY A 460 12.03 16.16 -0.87
N ILE A 461 11.95 15.05 -0.14
CA ILE A 461 12.84 13.89 -0.32
C ILE A 461 12.44 13.13 -1.59
N GLU A 462 11.15 12.87 -1.78
CA GLU A 462 10.69 12.08 -2.94
C GLU A 462 10.74 12.86 -4.26
N ASN A 463 10.70 14.19 -4.20
CA ASN A 463 10.66 15.07 -5.35
C ASN A 463 11.86 16.04 -5.30
N PRO A 464 13.07 15.57 -5.68
CA PRO A 464 14.31 16.34 -5.54
C PRO A 464 14.32 17.67 -6.33
N HIS A 465 13.45 17.78 -7.34
CA HIS A 465 13.30 18.96 -8.19
C HIS A 465 12.51 20.12 -7.55
N LEU A 466 11.87 19.91 -6.38
CA LEU A 466 11.09 20.96 -5.72
C LEU A 466 11.97 22.11 -5.22
N GLY A 467 11.44 23.33 -5.26
CA GLY A 467 12.11 24.53 -4.74
C GLY A 467 12.04 24.68 -3.22
N VAL A 468 10.88 24.40 -2.61
CA VAL A 468 10.66 24.56 -1.15
C VAL A 468 10.97 23.27 -0.39
N GLY A 469 10.24 22.19 -0.69
CA GLY A 469 10.53 20.84 -0.19
C GLY A 469 10.02 20.49 1.22
N VAL A 470 9.30 21.39 1.90
CA VAL A 470 8.66 21.12 3.20
C VAL A 470 7.19 21.57 3.16
N VAL A 471 6.32 20.84 3.86
CA VAL A 471 4.88 21.16 4.02
C VAL A 471 4.46 21.10 5.48
N ALA A 472 3.49 21.92 5.86
CA ALA A 472 2.87 21.87 7.18
C ALA A 472 1.61 20.98 7.17
N GLY A 473 1.46 20.15 8.20
CA GLY A 473 0.25 19.35 8.42
C GLY A 473 -0.86 20.11 9.15
N ASP A 474 -0.50 21.11 9.93
CA ASP A 474 -1.38 22.00 10.70
C ASP A 474 -0.67 23.33 11.00
N GLU A 475 -1.36 24.26 11.65
CA GLU A 475 -0.82 25.58 12.00
C GLU A 475 0.36 25.51 12.98
N ASP A 476 0.36 24.51 13.87
CA ASP A 476 1.37 24.34 14.93
C ASP A 476 2.74 23.88 14.40
N CYS A 477 2.76 23.26 13.21
CA CYS A 477 4.00 22.91 12.51
C CYS A 477 4.96 24.10 12.32
N TYR A 478 4.43 25.31 12.10
CA TYR A 478 5.24 26.53 11.95
C TYR A 478 5.93 26.95 13.25
N THR A 479 5.44 26.48 14.40
CA THR A 479 6.07 26.71 15.71
C THR A 479 7.01 25.57 16.07
N VAL A 480 6.52 24.32 16.00
CA VAL A 480 7.26 23.12 16.40
C VAL A 480 8.50 22.90 15.53
N PHE A 481 8.39 23.16 14.23
CA PHE A 481 9.49 22.98 13.27
C PHE A 481 10.10 24.32 12.83
N LYS A 482 9.91 25.40 13.61
CA LYS A 482 10.35 26.76 13.23
C LYS A 482 11.82 26.84 12.81
N GLU A 483 12.70 26.07 13.45
CA GLU A 483 14.14 26.08 13.13
C GLU A 483 14.46 25.56 11.73
N LEU A 484 13.56 24.76 11.14
CA LEU A 484 13.60 24.38 9.73
C LEU A 484 12.76 25.33 8.86
N PHE A 485 11.56 25.69 9.31
CA PHE A 485 10.61 26.47 8.50
C PHE A 485 11.05 27.92 8.31
N ASP A 486 11.58 28.58 9.33
CA ASP A 486 11.97 29.99 9.27
C ASP A 486 13.06 30.24 8.20
N PRO A 487 14.18 29.49 8.16
CA PRO A 487 15.18 29.65 7.10
C PRO A 487 14.63 29.35 5.70
N VAL A 488 13.69 28.41 5.58
CA VAL A 488 13.04 28.09 4.30
C VAL A 488 12.11 29.22 3.85
N ILE A 489 11.33 29.79 4.76
CA ILE A 489 10.43 30.94 4.49
C ILE A 489 11.25 32.17 4.10
N GLU A 490 12.29 32.51 4.88
CA GLU A 490 13.19 33.62 4.57
C GLU A 490 13.87 33.41 3.22
N GLY A 491 14.40 32.21 2.96
CA GLY A 491 15.07 31.91 1.70
C GLY A 491 14.15 31.97 0.48
N TRP A 492 12.85 31.67 0.63
CA TRP A 492 11.88 31.68 -0.46
C TRP A 492 11.24 33.06 -0.68
N HIS A 493 10.88 33.75 0.40
CA HIS A 493 10.10 34.98 0.36
C HIS A 493 10.92 36.26 0.59
N GLY A 494 12.16 36.14 1.11
CA GLY A 494 12.90 37.26 1.66
C GLY A 494 12.24 37.87 2.91
N PHE A 495 11.37 37.11 3.57
CA PHE A 495 10.58 37.54 4.72
C PHE A 495 11.13 36.89 5.99
N LYS A 496 11.61 37.72 6.91
CA LYS A 496 12.33 37.30 8.11
C LYS A 496 11.39 36.92 9.25
N PRO A 497 11.84 36.13 10.24
CA PRO A 497 11.03 35.79 11.41
C PRO A 497 10.51 37.00 12.20
N GLU A 498 11.24 38.12 12.16
CA GLU A 498 10.89 39.35 12.87
C GLU A 498 9.99 40.28 12.05
N ASP A 499 9.79 40.00 10.76
CA ASP A 499 8.96 40.82 9.89
C ASP A 499 7.47 40.63 10.25
N THR A 500 6.68 41.70 10.10
CA THR A 500 5.23 41.67 10.35
C THR A 500 4.46 41.72 9.04
N HIS A 501 3.62 40.70 8.80
CA HIS A 501 2.78 40.65 7.61
C HIS A 501 1.57 41.59 7.75
N VAL A 502 1.20 42.26 6.66
CA VAL A 502 0.02 43.14 6.60
C VAL A 502 -1.02 42.51 5.68
N THR A 503 -2.23 42.31 6.21
CA THR A 503 -3.39 41.85 5.45
C THR A 503 -4.40 43.00 5.31
N ASP A 504 -4.83 43.28 4.08
CA ASP A 504 -5.79 44.35 3.77
C ASP A 504 -6.71 43.89 2.64
N MET A 505 -8.02 43.82 2.92
CA MET A 505 -9.05 43.42 1.96
C MET A 505 -9.99 44.59 1.61
N ASP A 506 -9.61 45.83 1.96
CA ASP A 506 -10.40 47.02 1.67
C ASP A 506 -10.23 47.44 0.20
N VAL A 507 -11.23 47.10 -0.60
CA VAL A 507 -11.27 47.41 -2.04
C VAL A 507 -11.27 48.91 -2.34
N ALA A 508 -11.71 49.76 -1.39
CA ALA A 508 -11.76 51.22 -1.60
C ALA A 508 -10.36 51.85 -1.67
N LYS A 509 -9.32 51.13 -1.22
CA LYS A 509 -7.92 51.59 -1.31
C LYS A 509 -7.30 51.37 -2.69
N LEU A 510 -7.96 50.62 -3.58
CA LEU A 510 -7.47 50.41 -4.94
C LEU A 510 -7.49 51.73 -5.72
N ARG A 511 -6.42 51.99 -6.49
CA ARG A 511 -6.28 53.19 -7.31
C ARG A 511 -6.17 52.81 -8.77
N ASN A 512 -6.91 53.51 -9.64
CA ASN A 512 -6.92 53.31 -11.10
C ASN A 512 -7.36 51.90 -11.55
N ALA A 513 -8.08 51.14 -10.72
CA ALA A 513 -8.55 49.80 -11.06
C ALA A 513 -9.52 49.80 -12.26
N ASP A 514 -10.20 50.93 -12.49
CA ASP A 514 -11.14 51.21 -13.58
C ASP A 514 -10.47 51.69 -14.88
N LYS A 515 -9.16 51.97 -14.86
CA LYS A 515 -8.44 52.58 -15.99
C LYS A 515 -7.62 51.58 -16.83
N ILE A 516 -7.87 50.28 -16.66
CA ILE A 516 -7.18 49.24 -17.42
C ILE A 516 -7.81 49.17 -18.82
N ASP A 517 -6.99 49.30 -19.86
CA ASP A 517 -7.45 49.23 -21.24
C ASP A 517 -7.83 47.78 -21.61
N GLY A 518 -9.13 47.54 -21.74
CA GLY A 518 -9.70 46.24 -22.09
C GLY A 518 -9.31 45.74 -23.48
N ALA A 519 -8.78 46.59 -24.36
CA ALA A 519 -8.27 46.13 -25.67
C ALA A 519 -7.06 45.20 -25.54
N TYR A 520 -6.34 45.24 -24.41
CA TYR A 520 -5.16 44.43 -24.16
C TYR A 520 -5.40 43.32 -23.12
N VAL A 521 -6.52 43.34 -22.39
CA VAL A 521 -6.79 42.42 -21.27
C VAL A 521 -7.93 41.49 -21.61
N GLN A 522 -7.59 40.23 -21.86
CA GLN A 522 -8.58 39.18 -22.17
C GLN A 522 -9.37 38.72 -20.94
N SER A 523 -8.74 38.63 -19.77
CA SER A 523 -9.37 38.24 -18.50
C SER A 523 -8.54 38.70 -17.30
N THR A 524 -9.20 38.92 -16.17
CA THR A 524 -8.55 39.24 -14.88
C THR A 524 -8.92 38.19 -13.85
N ARG A 525 -7.93 37.68 -13.11
CA ARG A 525 -8.15 36.64 -12.09
C ARG A 525 -7.34 36.91 -10.84
N VAL A 526 -8.00 36.93 -9.70
CA VAL A 526 -7.38 37.02 -8.37
C VAL A 526 -7.70 35.73 -7.61
N ARG A 527 -6.70 35.12 -6.96
CA ARG A 527 -6.89 33.93 -6.10
C ARG A 527 -6.16 34.11 -4.78
N SER A 528 -6.72 33.53 -3.72
CA SER A 528 -6.03 33.39 -2.44
C SER A 528 -6.32 32.02 -1.84
N GLY A 529 -5.35 31.44 -1.14
CA GLY A 529 -5.56 30.24 -0.33
C GLY A 529 -5.95 30.62 1.09
N ARG A 530 -6.89 29.88 1.68
CA ARG A 530 -7.32 30.02 3.08
C ARG A 530 -7.51 28.64 3.69
N ASN A 531 -7.31 28.55 5.00
CA ASN A 531 -7.52 27.35 5.79
C ASN A 531 -8.35 27.72 7.04
N ILE A 532 -9.07 26.74 7.59
CA ILE A 532 -9.96 26.94 8.75
C ILE A 532 -9.15 26.73 10.03
N ARG A 533 -9.15 27.72 10.93
CA ARG A 533 -8.45 27.64 12.22
C ARG A 533 -8.97 26.45 13.03
N GLY A 534 -8.05 25.73 13.68
CA GLY A 534 -8.36 24.56 14.49
C GLY A 534 -8.49 23.26 13.70
N LEU A 535 -8.53 23.30 12.36
CA LEU A 535 -8.53 22.12 11.49
C LEU A 535 -7.16 21.94 10.84
N SER A 536 -6.82 20.68 10.54
CA SER A 536 -5.54 20.35 9.89
C SER A 536 -5.47 20.90 8.46
N LEU A 537 -4.25 21.15 7.99
CA LEU A 537 -3.99 21.45 6.58
C LEU A 537 -4.14 20.16 5.73
N PRO A 538 -4.34 20.27 4.41
CA PRO A 538 -4.54 19.10 3.55
C PRO A 538 -3.50 17.97 3.65
N PRO A 539 -2.21 18.22 3.95
CA PRO A 539 -1.22 17.16 4.21
C PRO A 539 -1.53 16.35 5.48
N GLY A 540 -1.84 17.03 6.59
CA GLY A 540 -2.02 16.41 7.92
C GLY A 540 -3.45 16.01 8.27
N THR A 541 -4.43 16.40 7.45
CA THR A 541 -5.84 16.12 7.74
C THR A 541 -6.17 14.63 7.75
N THR A 542 -7.06 14.26 8.67
CA THR A 542 -7.73 12.95 8.70
C THR A 542 -8.90 12.91 7.72
N ARG A 543 -9.43 11.70 7.43
CA ARG A 543 -10.65 11.58 6.62
C ARG A 543 -11.84 12.34 7.25
N ALA A 544 -11.93 12.30 8.58
CA ALA A 544 -12.93 13.01 9.38
C ALA A 544 -12.85 14.53 9.21
N GLU A 545 -11.68 15.11 9.51
CA GLU A 545 -11.49 16.57 9.42
C GLU A 545 -11.70 17.07 8.00
N ARG A 546 -11.33 16.28 6.98
CA ARG A 546 -11.54 16.67 5.59
C ARG A 546 -13.03 16.81 5.23
N LEU A 547 -13.86 15.88 5.71
CA LEU A 547 -15.32 15.94 5.56
C LEU A 547 -15.93 17.10 6.36
N GLU A 548 -15.37 17.40 7.53
CA GLU A 548 -15.75 18.57 8.32
C GLU A 548 -15.46 19.88 7.57
N VAL A 549 -14.27 20.01 6.97
CA VAL A 549 -13.91 21.16 6.12
C VAL A 549 -14.88 21.31 4.94
N GLU A 550 -15.18 20.22 4.22
CA GLU A 550 -16.15 20.24 3.13
C GLU A 550 -17.52 20.73 3.60
N THR A 551 -18.01 20.18 4.73
CA THR A 551 -19.33 20.52 5.28
C THR A 551 -19.42 22.00 5.65
N LEU A 552 -18.40 22.53 6.34
CA LEU A 552 -18.32 23.95 6.72
C LEU A 552 -18.30 24.85 5.49
N LEU A 553 -17.46 24.53 4.50
CA LEU A 553 -17.33 25.34 3.28
C LEU A 553 -18.59 25.28 2.43
N ALA A 554 -19.16 24.09 2.18
CA ALA A 554 -20.37 23.94 1.39
C ALA A 554 -21.55 24.68 2.03
N THR A 555 -21.68 24.60 3.36
CA THR A 555 -22.72 25.32 4.10
C THR A 555 -22.54 26.83 3.98
N ALA A 556 -21.32 27.35 4.17
CA ALA A 556 -21.08 28.79 4.06
C ALA A 556 -21.31 29.30 2.63
N LEU A 557 -20.74 28.62 1.63
CA LEU A 557 -20.80 29.04 0.23
C LEU A 557 -22.23 29.03 -0.33
N THR A 558 -23.06 28.04 0.05
CA THR A 558 -24.46 27.97 -0.41
C THR A 558 -25.38 29.01 0.21
N THR A 559 -24.91 29.76 1.22
CA THR A 559 -25.64 30.90 1.81
C THR A 559 -25.24 32.25 1.23
N LEU A 560 -24.27 32.31 0.31
CA LEU A 560 -23.83 33.57 -0.30
C LEU A 560 -24.97 34.22 -1.11
N PRO A 561 -25.25 35.52 -0.90
CA PRO A 561 -26.34 36.21 -1.59
C PRO A 561 -25.91 36.81 -2.94
N ASP A 562 -26.89 37.37 -3.64
CA ASP A 562 -26.71 38.25 -4.79
C ASP A 562 -25.81 37.66 -5.89
N GLU A 563 -24.84 38.43 -6.39
CA GLU A 563 -23.93 38.01 -7.46
C GLU A 563 -23.01 36.84 -7.06
N LEU A 564 -22.91 36.52 -5.76
CA LEU A 564 -22.11 35.40 -5.25
C LEU A 564 -22.94 34.13 -5.07
N ALA A 565 -24.26 34.20 -5.23
CA ALA A 565 -25.13 33.03 -5.13
C ALA A 565 -24.76 31.95 -6.16
N GLY A 566 -24.64 30.71 -5.69
CA GLY A 566 -24.07 29.62 -6.48
C GLY A 566 -24.42 28.24 -6.00
N LYS A 567 -23.81 27.24 -6.63
CA LYS A 567 -24.00 25.81 -6.34
C LYS A 567 -22.67 25.18 -5.93
N TYR A 568 -22.73 24.31 -4.91
CA TYR A 568 -21.63 23.43 -4.52
C TYR A 568 -21.78 22.07 -5.22
N PHE A 569 -20.67 21.55 -5.73
CA PHE A 569 -20.55 20.30 -6.48
C PHE A 569 -19.55 19.39 -5.77
N PRO A 570 -19.99 18.49 -4.87
CA PRO A 570 -19.10 17.54 -4.23
C PRO A 570 -18.58 16.53 -5.26
N LEU A 571 -17.28 16.28 -5.29
CA LEU A 571 -16.69 15.34 -6.26
C LEU A 571 -17.13 13.89 -6.01
N SER A 572 -17.45 13.52 -4.76
CA SER A 572 -17.90 12.18 -4.38
C SER A 572 -19.29 11.80 -4.95
N HIS A 573 -20.11 12.80 -5.28
CA HIS A 573 -21.47 12.62 -5.78
C HIS A 573 -21.73 13.40 -7.07
N MET A 574 -20.66 13.77 -7.78
CA MET A 574 -20.74 14.52 -9.03
C MET A 574 -21.45 13.70 -10.10
N THR A 575 -22.45 14.29 -10.76
CA THR A 575 -23.10 13.63 -11.89
C THR A 575 -22.22 13.73 -13.14
N PRO A 576 -22.31 12.79 -14.10
CA PRO A 576 -21.56 12.89 -15.35
C PRO A 576 -21.79 14.20 -16.12
N ALA A 577 -23.01 14.75 -16.04
CA ALA A 577 -23.36 16.02 -16.65
C ALA A 577 -22.70 17.22 -15.95
N ASP A 578 -22.67 17.22 -14.61
CA ASP A 578 -21.94 18.25 -13.85
C ASP A 578 -20.43 18.15 -14.13
N GLU A 579 -19.88 16.94 -14.21
CA GLU A 579 -18.47 16.71 -14.52
C GLU A 579 -18.10 17.25 -15.89
N GLU A 580 -18.85 16.87 -16.94
CA GLU A 580 -18.61 17.35 -18.31
C GLU A 580 -18.72 18.88 -18.40
N GLN A 581 -19.68 19.48 -17.69
CA GLN A 581 -19.83 20.93 -17.64
C GLN A 581 -18.63 21.60 -16.96
N LEU A 582 -18.19 21.12 -15.80
CA LEU A 582 -17.04 21.67 -15.08
C LEU A 582 -15.72 21.46 -15.84
N GLN A 583 -15.59 20.40 -16.64
CA GLN A 583 -14.46 20.21 -17.56
C GLN A 583 -14.48 21.25 -18.68
N ARG A 584 -15.64 21.46 -19.34
CA ARG A 584 -15.80 22.47 -20.39
C ARG A 584 -15.53 23.89 -19.90
N ASP A 585 -15.84 24.17 -18.64
CA ASP A 585 -15.60 25.46 -18.01
C ASP A 585 -14.16 25.63 -17.47
N HIS A 586 -13.32 24.59 -17.57
CA HIS A 586 -11.98 24.56 -16.97
C HIS A 586 -11.97 24.74 -15.43
N PHE A 587 -13.04 24.33 -14.75
CA PHE A 587 -13.19 24.43 -13.29
C PHE A 587 -12.85 23.13 -12.56
N LEU A 588 -12.96 21.99 -13.24
CA LEU A 588 -12.68 20.70 -12.63
C LEU A 588 -11.18 20.53 -12.32
N PHE A 589 -10.85 20.26 -11.06
CA PHE A 589 -9.52 19.79 -10.67
C PHE A 589 -9.50 18.27 -10.52
N GLN A 590 -8.39 17.66 -10.93
CA GLN A 590 -8.23 16.21 -10.97
C GLN A 590 -7.44 15.69 -9.77
N LYS A 591 -7.51 14.37 -9.54
CA LYS A 591 -6.64 13.70 -8.56
C LYS A 591 -5.19 14.03 -8.93
N PRO A 592 -4.36 14.52 -8.00
CA PRO A 592 -2.95 14.74 -8.27
C PRO A 592 -2.29 13.43 -8.76
N GLY A 593 -1.48 13.52 -9.80
CA GLY A 593 -0.74 12.37 -10.32
C GLY A 593 0.28 11.81 -9.31
N GLY A 594 0.71 10.58 -9.53
CA GLY A 594 1.84 9.99 -8.79
C GLY A 594 3.11 10.82 -8.97
N GLY A 595 3.92 10.95 -7.92
CA GLY A 595 5.17 11.74 -7.96
C GLY A 595 4.96 13.25 -8.06
N THR A 596 3.78 13.77 -7.69
CA THR A 596 3.55 15.21 -7.53
C THR A 596 3.76 15.65 -6.08
N LEU A 597 3.97 16.96 -5.88
CA LEU A 597 4.07 17.56 -4.53
C LEU A 597 2.90 17.15 -3.63
N LEU A 598 1.68 17.21 -4.15
CA LEU A 598 0.46 16.94 -3.39
C LEU A 598 0.32 15.46 -3.01
N THR A 599 0.75 14.56 -3.89
CA THR A 599 0.76 13.12 -3.60
C THR A 599 1.81 12.78 -2.55
N GLY A 600 3.05 13.25 -2.72
CA GLY A 600 4.14 13.04 -1.75
C GLY A 600 3.90 13.72 -0.39
N ALA A 601 3.07 14.77 -0.35
CA ALA A 601 2.63 15.41 0.88
C ALA A 601 1.42 14.73 1.55
N GLY A 602 0.85 13.68 0.95
CA GLY A 602 -0.34 13.01 1.49
C GLY A 602 -1.65 13.77 1.31
N ALA A 603 -1.68 14.86 0.53
CA ALA A 603 -2.87 15.67 0.29
C ALA A 603 -3.89 15.00 -0.66
N ALA A 604 -3.45 13.96 -1.39
CA ALA A 604 -4.26 13.20 -2.34
C ALA A 604 -4.97 11.97 -1.73
N ARG A 605 -4.76 11.66 -0.44
CA ARG A 605 -5.38 10.50 0.26
C ARG A 605 -6.90 10.59 0.28
N ASP A 606 -7.59 9.45 0.25
CA ASP A 606 -9.06 9.35 0.33
C ASP A 606 -9.80 10.05 -0.83
N TRP A 607 -9.16 10.17 -1.99
CA TRP A 607 -9.76 10.86 -3.14
C TRP A 607 -10.98 10.10 -3.67
N PRO A 608 -12.12 10.75 -3.98
CA PRO A 608 -12.36 12.20 -3.98
C PRO A 608 -13.06 12.74 -2.70
N SER A 609 -13.15 11.96 -1.63
CA SER A 609 -13.92 12.30 -0.41
C SER A 609 -13.51 13.65 0.19
N GLY A 610 -14.45 14.51 0.60
CA GLY A 610 -14.11 15.80 1.22
C GLY A 610 -13.60 16.87 0.24
N ARG A 611 -13.87 16.72 -1.06
CA ARG A 611 -13.45 17.65 -2.12
C ARG A 611 -14.69 18.05 -2.94
N GLY A 612 -14.77 19.33 -3.28
CA GLY A 612 -15.84 19.86 -4.11
C GLY A 612 -15.47 21.18 -4.76
N ILE A 613 -16.34 21.63 -5.66
CA ILE A 613 -16.22 22.88 -6.40
C ILE A 613 -17.44 23.72 -6.09
N PHE A 614 -17.28 25.02 -5.88
CA PHE A 614 -18.40 25.96 -5.86
C PHE A 614 -18.23 26.93 -7.00
N HIS A 615 -19.31 27.34 -7.67
CA HIS A 615 -19.25 28.55 -8.47
C HIS A 615 -20.59 29.28 -8.46
N ASN A 616 -20.54 30.60 -8.63
CA ASN A 616 -21.74 31.40 -8.83
C ASN A 616 -22.34 31.16 -10.22
N ALA A 617 -23.59 31.57 -10.42
CA ALA A 617 -24.29 31.36 -11.70
C ALA A 617 -23.58 32.04 -12.90
N ALA A 618 -22.91 33.17 -12.67
CA ALA A 618 -22.19 33.93 -13.69
C ALA A 618 -20.80 33.37 -14.04
N LYS A 619 -20.31 32.35 -13.29
CA LYS A 619 -18.95 31.78 -13.45
C LYS A 619 -17.83 32.81 -13.27
N THR A 620 -18.06 33.82 -12.42
CA THR A 620 -17.10 34.88 -12.07
C THR A 620 -16.54 34.75 -10.65
N PHE A 621 -17.11 33.84 -9.85
CA PHE A 621 -16.61 33.45 -8.52
C PHE A 621 -16.56 31.93 -8.44
N LEU A 622 -15.38 31.40 -8.12
CA LEU A 622 -15.03 29.97 -8.05
C LEU A 622 -14.30 29.69 -6.73
#